data_AF-A0A2W4SP28-F1
#
_entry.id   AF-A0A2W4SP28-F1
#
_cell.length_a   1.000
_cell.length_b   1.000
_cell.length_c   1.000
_cell.angle_alpha   90.00
_cell.angle_beta   90.00
_cell.angle_gamma   90.00
#
_symmetry.space_group_name_H-M   'P 1'
#
loop_
_entity.id
_entity.type
_entity.pdbx_description
1 polymer ?
#
loop_
_entity_poly.entity_id
_entity_poly.type
_entity_poly.pdbx_seq_one_letter_code
_entity_poly.pdbx_strand_id
1 'polypeptide(L)'
;MQTQSSQIYAIFGAREPDKLDKAVECAFDGRCHQITSGQWLVRSDTSQPAEVYNALVDGSNPITCVIVMMAGYYGMQNKAIWDWLEANQRG
;
A
#
# COMPACT_ATOMS: atom_id res chain seq x y z
N MET A 1 -12.17 0.87 23.62
CA MET A 1 -11.19 0.85 22.52
C MET A 1 -11.95 0.61 21.23
N GLN A 2 -12.01 1.59 20.33
CA GLN A 2 -12.53 1.36 18.99
C GLN A 2 -11.43 0.66 18.19
N THR A 3 -11.69 -0.56 17.72
CA THR A 3 -10.83 -1.26 16.77
C THR A 3 -10.89 -0.46 15.46
N GLN A 4 -9.83 0.28 15.12
CA GLN A 4 -9.71 0.87 13.78
C GLN A 4 -9.63 -0.26 12.77
N SER A 5 -10.53 -0.27 11.79
CA SER A 5 -10.53 -1.28 10.74
C SER A 5 -9.41 -0.98 9.74
N SER A 6 -8.34 -1.78 9.76
CA SER A 6 -7.25 -1.64 8.80
C SER A 6 -7.72 -1.88 7.37
N GLN A 7 -7.26 -1.03 6.45
CA GLN A 7 -7.56 -1.09 5.02
C GLN A 7 -6.32 -1.47 4.21
N ILE A 8 -6.55 -2.12 3.08
CA ILE A 8 -5.50 -2.38 2.09
C ILE A 8 -5.59 -1.34 0.99
N TYR A 9 -4.45 -0.77 0.61
CA TYR A 9 -4.32 0.14 -0.51
C TYR A 9 -3.39 -0.43 -1.56
N ALA A 10 -3.75 -0.28 -2.84
CA ALA A 10 -2.87 -0.51 -3.96
C ALA A 10 -2.22 0.83 -4.36
N ILE A 11 -0.90 0.81 -4.54
CA ILE A 11 -0.11 1.96 -4.99
C ILE A 11 0.59 1.58 -6.27
N PHE A 12 0.38 2.34 -7.35
CA PHE A 12 0.94 2.02 -8.66
C PHE A 12 1.01 3.25 -9.57
N GLY A 13 1.50 3.06 -10.80
CA GLY A 13 1.56 4.12 -11.81
C GLY A 13 2.59 5.20 -11.48
N ALA A 14 3.61 4.86 -10.68
CA ALA A 14 4.66 5.81 -10.38
C ALA A 14 5.51 6.14 -11.60
N ARG A 15 5.79 7.43 -11.80
CA ARG A 15 6.73 7.89 -12.84
C ARG A 15 8.17 7.46 -12.55
N GLU A 16 8.51 7.39 -11.26
CA GLU A 16 9.84 7.03 -10.76
C GLU A 16 9.70 5.84 -9.80
N PRO A 17 9.63 4.59 -10.32
CA PRO A 17 9.32 3.41 -9.53
C PRO A 17 10.33 3.17 -8.40
N ASP A 18 11.62 3.39 -8.63
CA ASP A 18 12.66 3.24 -7.59
C ASP A 18 12.48 4.19 -6.40
N LYS A 19 11.96 5.40 -6.64
CA LYS A 19 11.65 6.35 -5.56
C LYS A 19 10.43 5.89 -4.78
N LEU A 20 9.42 5.37 -5.47
CA LEU A 20 8.23 4.81 -4.83
C LEU A 20 8.61 3.60 -3.97
N ASP A 21 9.41 2.68 -4.49
CA ASP A 21 9.82 1.46 -3.80
C ASP A 21 10.48 1.80 -2.45
N LYS A 22 11.47 2.71 -2.45
CA LYS A 22 12.13 3.17 -1.23
C LYS A 22 11.19 3.88 -0.26
N ALA A 23 10.26 4.69 -0.77
CA ALA A 23 9.32 5.42 0.08
C ALA A 23 8.31 4.47 0.75
N VAL A 24 7.79 3.48 0.02
CA VAL A 24 6.87 2.49 0.56
C VAL A 24 7.54 1.62 1.61
N GLU A 25 8.75 1.10 1.32
CA GLU A 25 9.52 0.30 2.28
C GLU A 25 9.79 1.06 3.58
N CYS A 26 10.15 2.34 3.48
CA CYS A 26 10.43 3.18 4.65
C CYS A 26 9.15 3.50 5.46
N ALA A 27 8.05 3.84 4.79
CA ALA A 27 6.82 4.30 5.46
C ALA A 27 5.95 3.16 6.01
N PHE A 28 6.02 1.98 5.37
CA PHE A 28 5.12 0.86 5.64
C PHE A 28 5.87 -0.43 5.98
N ASP A 29 7.04 -0.33 6.61
CA ASP A 29 7.81 -1.52 7.03
C ASP A 29 6.94 -2.54 7.79
N GLY A 30 7.04 -3.81 7.40
CA GLY A 30 6.21 -4.92 7.89
C GLY A 30 4.71 -4.84 7.54
N ARG A 31 4.25 -3.78 6.85
CA ARG A 31 2.85 -3.53 6.46
C ARG A 31 2.70 -3.30 4.95
N CYS A 32 3.69 -3.69 4.16
CA CYS A 32 3.65 -3.60 2.70
C CYS A 32 3.99 -4.93 2.03
N HIS A 33 3.57 -5.08 0.77
CA HIS A 33 3.92 -6.19 -0.10
C HIS A 33 4.17 -5.65 -1.51
N GLN A 34 5.36 -5.90 -2.04
CA GLN A 34 5.69 -5.54 -3.41
C GLN A 34 5.12 -6.58 -4.37
N ILE A 35 4.29 -6.15 -5.31
CA ILE A 35 3.83 -7.01 -6.41
C ILE A 35 4.95 -7.08 -7.46
N THR A 36 5.45 -5.92 -7.84
CA THR A 36 6.59 -5.70 -8.73
C THR A 36 7.11 -4.27 -8.50
N SER A 37 8.23 -3.89 -9.12
CA SER A 37 8.76 -2.52 -8.97
C SER A 37 7.72 -1.46 -9.37
N GLY A 38 7.54 -0.46 -8.50
CA GLY A 38 6.54 0.58 -8.64
C GLY A 38 5.09 0.14 -8.41
N GLN A 39 4.83 -1.08 -7.92
CA GLN A 39 3.50 -1.60 -7.61
C GLN A 39 3.46 -2.30 -6.25
N TRP A 40 2.66 -1.76 -5.35
CA TRP A 40 2.62 -2.18 -3.96
C TRP A 40 1.21 -2.37 -3.45
N LEU A 41 1.09 -3.27 -2.48
CA LEU A 41 -0.01 -3.29 -1.54
C LEU A 41 0.49 -2.80 -0.19
N VAL A 42 -0.27 -1.94 0.49
CA VAL A 42 0.05 -1.47 1.83
C VAL A 42 -1.17 -1.61 2.74
N ARG A 43 -0.93 -2.01 4.00
CA ARG A 43 -1.92 -2.00 5.07
C ARG A 43 -1.82 -0.67 5.82
N SER A 44 -2.93 0.03 5.96
CA SER A 44 -3.01 1.27 6.73
C SER A 44 -4.26 1.30 7.60
N ASP A 45 -4.20 2.00 8.73
CA ASP A 45 -5.32 2.15 9.66
C ASP A 45 -6.22 3.34 9.30
N THR A 46 -5.81 4.13 8.30
CA THR A 46 -6.62 5.21 7.74
C THR A 46 -7.60 4.70 6.70
N SER A 47 -8.72 5.41 6.56
CA SER A 47 -9.67 5.25 5.46
C SER A 47 -9.43 6.23 4.31
N GLN A 48 -8.50 7.19 4.46
CA GLN A 48 -8.25 8.24 3.48
C GLN A 48 -6.97 7.97 2.65
N PRO A 49 -7.07 7.83 1.31
CA PRO A 49 -5.89 7.69 0.45
C PRO A 49 -4.88 8.83 0.58
N ALA A 50 -5.35 10.04 0.91
CA ALA A 50 -4.49 11.20 1.12
C ALA A 50 -3.55 11.04 2.32
N GLU A 51 -3.98 10.36 3.39
CA GLU A 51 -3.12 10.08 4.54
C GLU A 51 -2.07 9.02 4.21
N VAL A 52 -2.42 8.02 3.38
CA VAL A 52 -1.46 7.07 2.82
C VAL A 52 -0.43 7.80 1.95
N TYR A 53 -0.86 8.75 1.13
CA TYR A 53 0.05 9.57 0.34
C TYR A 53 1.00 10.38 1.22
N ASN A 54 0.48 11.05 2.24
CA ASN A 54 1.28 11.87 3.15
C ASN A 54 2.33 11.04 3.90
N ALA A 55 2.06 9.75 4.18
CA ALA A 55 3.04 8.86 4.76
C ALA A 55 4.22 8.54 3.81
N LEU A 56 4.04 8.64 2.50
CA LEU A 56 5.08 8.39 1.49
C LEU A 56 5.99 9.60 1.24
N VAL A 57 5.55 10.81 1.58
CA VAL A 57 6.24 12.06 1.23
C VAL A 57 6.58 12.87 2.48
N ASP A 58 7.87 13.07 2.73
CA ASP A 58 8.36 13.96 3.80
C ASP A 58 8.49 15.43 3.32
N GLY A 59 7.48 15.91 2.57
CA GLY A 59 7.37 17.29 2.06
C GLY A 59 8.44 17.77 1.06
N SER A 60 9.53 17.01 0.87
CA SER A 60 10.75 17.43 0.15
C SER A 60 11.01 16.66 -1.14
N ASN A 61 10.30 15.55 -1.38
CA ASN A 61 10.48 14.73 -2.58
C ASN A 61 9.11 14.21 -3.06
N PRO A 62 8.38 14.99 -3.90
CA PRO A 62 7.05 14.58 -4.32
C PRO A 62 7.13 13.36 -5.24
N ILE A 63 6.40 12.31 -4.87
CA ILE A 63 6.22 11.11 -5.70
C ILE A 63 4.87 11.25 -6.40
N THR A 64 4.84 11.03 -7.71
CA THR A 64 3.57 10.91 -8.45
C THR A 64 3.20 9.44 -8.50
N CYS A 65 2.05 9.07 -7.94
CA CYS A 65 1.51 7.71 -7.97
C CYS A 65 -0.02 7.74 -7.85
N VAL A 66 -0.66 6.62 -8.19
CA VAL A 66 -2.08 6.37 -7.95
C VAL A 66 -2.21 5.52 -6.69
N ILE A 67 -3.10 5.93 -5.79
CA ILE A 67 -3.41 5.20 -4.54
C ILE A 67 -4.91 4.88 -4.55
N VAL A 68 -5.24 3.59 -4.45
CA VAL A 68 -6.63 3.10 -4.47
C VAL A 68 -6.88 2.20 -3.26
N MET A 69 -7.96 2.46 -2.53
CA MET A 69 -8.40 1.56 -1.47
C MET A 69 -8.98 0.27 -2.09
N MET A 70 -8.53 -0.88 -1.61
CA MET A 70 -9.02 -2.17 -2.07
C MET A 70 -10.19 -2.63 -1.20
N ALA A 71 -11.41 -2.58 -1.75
CA ALA A 71 -12.59 -3.16 -1.10
C ALA A 71 -12.60 -4.71 -1.16
N GLY A 72 -11.79 -5.31 -2.03
CA GLY A 72 -11.66 -6.75 -2.22
C GLY A 72 -10.72 -7.05 -3.38
N TYR A 73 -10.27 -8.30 -3.48
CA TYR A 73 -9.41 -8.77 -4.56
C TYR A 73 -10.17 -9.76 -5.46
N TYR A 74 -10.15 -9.52 -6.76
CA TYR A 74 -10.97 -10.23 -7.76
C TYR A 74 -10.16 -10.85 -8.92
N GLY A 75 -8.83 -11.03 -8.75
CA GLY A 75 -7.93 -11.50 -9.83
C GLY A 75 -7.65 -13.02 -9.84
N MET A 76 -7.16 -13.53 -10.98
CA MET A 76 -6.54 -14.87 -11.09
C MET A 76 -5.11 -14.83 -10.54
N GLN A 77 -4.80 -15.70 -9.58
CA GLN A 77 -3.86 -15.41 -8.51
C GLN A 77 -2.36 -15.60 -8.78
N ASN A 78 -1.56 -14.73 -8.14
CA ASN A 78 -0.29 -15.10 -7.53
C ASN A 78 -0.54 -15.42 -6.05
N LYS A 79 -0.25 -16.66 -5.62
CA LYS A 79 -0.55 -17.16 -4.26
C LYS A 79 0.00 -16.27 -3.14
N ALA A 80 1.19 -15.70 -3.32
CA ALA A 80 1.83 -14.88 -2.30
C ALA A 80 1.03 -13.61 -1.96
N ILE A 81 0.44 -12.98 -2.98
CA ILE A 81 -0.40 -11.78 -2.81
C ILE A 81 -1.65 -12.13 -2.01
N TRP A 82 -2.27 -13.27 -2.31
CA TRP A 82 -3.47 -13.73 -1.62
C TRP A 82 -3.19 -14.09 -0.16
N ASP A 83 -2.12 -14.85 0.09
CA ASP A 83 -1.69 -15.20 1.44
C ASP A 83 -1.42 -13.92 2.27
N TRP A 84 -0.82 -12.89 1.67
CA TRP A 84 -0.61 -11.60 2.33
C TRP A 84 -1.93 -10.86 2.61
N LEU A 85 -2.87 -10.84 1.65
CA LEU A 85 -4.18 -10.23 1.85
C LEU A 85 -4.96 -10.91 2.98
N GLU A 86 -5.01 -12.25 3.00
CA GLU A 86 -5.69 -12.99 4.07
C GLU A 86 -5.09 -12.69 5.46
N ALA A 87 -3.77 -12.65 5.56
CA ALA A 87 -3.08 -12.34 6.80
C ALA A 87 -3.39 -10.93 7.33
N ASN A 88 -3.68 -9.98 6.44
CA ASN A 88 -3.93 -8.58 6.79
C ASN A 88 -5.42 -8.20 6.84
N GLN A 89 -6.33 -9.09 6.41
CA GLN A 89 -7.77 -8.93 6.58
C GLN A 89 -8.30 -9.55 7.89
N ARG A 90 -7.58 -10.52 8.47
CA ARG A 90 -7.96 -11.23 9.71
C ARG A 90 -7.42 -10.57 10.99
N GLY A 91 -6.77 -9.41 10.88
CA GLY A 91 -6.15 -8.66 11.99
C GLY A 91 -7.08 -7.65 12.64
#